data_AF-A0A967W879-F1
#
_entry.id   AF-A0A967W879-F1
#
_cell.length_a   1.000
_cell.length_b   1.000
_cell.length_c   1.000
_cell.angle_alpha   90.00
_cell.angle_beta   90.00
_cell.angle_gamma   90.00
#
_symmetry.space_group_name_H-M   'P 1'
#
loop_
_entity.id
_entity.type
_entity.pdbx_description
1 polymer ?
#
loop_
_entity_poly.entity_id
_entity_poly.type
_entity_poly.pdbx_seq_one_letter_code
_entity_poly.pdbx_strand_id
1 'polypeptide(L)' 'QWDRLDAAHQAEMKARQGVRFPVMESVQVLDQASGEPVPPDGETLGEVALRGNTLLKGYYKDPQATRAAFA' A
#
# COMPACT_ATOMS: atom_id res chain seq x y z
N GLN A 1 11.72 -17.26 14.05
CA GLN A 1 11.75 -16.16 15.06
C GLN A 1 10.33 -15.80 15.51
N TRP A 2 9.34 -15.78 14.60
CA TRP A 2 7.94 -15.48 14.93
C TRP A 2 7.24 -16.60 15.70
N ASP A 3 7.57 -17.86 15.40
CA ASP A 3 6.98 -19.05 16.07
C ASP A 3 7.30 -19.15 17.57
N ARG A 4 8.22 -18.31 18.06
CA ARG A 4 8.61 -18.24 19.47
C ARG A 4 7.85 -17.15 20.25
N LEU A 5 7.08 -16.31 19.57
CA LEU A 5 6.25 -15.28 20.20
C LEU A 5 4.96 -15.91 20.74
N ASP A 6 4.38 -15.32 21.78
CA ASP A 6 3.04 -15.69 22.25
C ASP A 6 1.96 -15.35 21.22
N ALA A 7 0.75 -15.87 21.45
CA ALA A 7 -0.36 -15.71 20.51
C ALA A 7 -0.75 -14.23 20.26
N ALA A 8 -0.63 -13.36 21.27
CA ALA A 8 -1.01 -11.96 21.16
C ALA A 8 -0.04 -11.19 20.26
N HIS A 9 1.26 -11.34 20.50
CA HIS A 9 2.29 -10.73 19.67
C HIS A 9 2.31 -11.29 18.24
N GLN A 10 2.03 -12.59 18.06
CA GLN A 10 1.84 -13.16 16.73
C GLN A 10 0.65 -12.54 15.99
N ALA A 11 -0.47 -12.31 16.69
CA ALA A 11 -1.64 -11.67 16.11
C ALA A 11 -1.34 -10.22 15.70
N GLU A 12 -0.64 -9.46 16.53
CA GLU A 12 -0.20 -8.10 16.22
C GLU A 12 0.68 -8.05 14.97
N MET A 13 1.66 -8.96 14.85
CA MET A 13 2.52 -9.03 13.66
C MET A 13 1.75 -9.37 12.40
N LYS A 14 0.76 -10.28 12.48
CA LYS A 14 -0.09 -10.67 11.34
C LYS A 14 -1.09 -9.59 10.95
N ALA A 15 -1.52 -8.75 11.89
CA ALA A 15 -2.44 -7.65 11.65
C ALA A 15 -1.78 -6.46 10.93
N ARG A 16 -0.44 -6.44 10.81
CA ARG A 16 0.29 -5.39 10.09
C ARG A 16 -0.15 -5.33 8.63
N GLN A 17 -0.68 -4.19 8.24
CA GLN A 17 -1.04 -3.89 6.86
C GLN A 17 0.20 -3.41 6.09
N GLY A 18 0.17 -3.51 4.76
CA GLY A 18 1.31 -3.09 3.91
C GLY A 18 2.39 -4.15 3.67
N VAL A 19 2.17 -5.40 4.12
CA VAL A 19 3.02 -6.53 3.69
C VAL A 19 2.83 -6.72 2.18
N ARG A 20 3.91 -6.56 1.42
CA ARG A 20 3.87 -6.63 -0.05
C ARG A 20 3.55 -8.06 -0.50
N PHE A 21 2.60 -8.19 -1.42
CA PHE A 21 2.44 -9.42 -2.17
C PHE A 21 3.69 -9.66 -3.04
N PRO A 22 4.11 -10.92 -3.29
CA PRO A 22 5.30 -11.20 -4.09
C PRO A 22 5.32 -10.59 -5.50
N VAL A 23 4.14 -10.29 -6.06
CA VAL A 23 3.96 -9.68 -7.39
C VAL A 23 3.87 -8.15 -7.37
N MET A 24 4.05 -7.53 -6.21
CA MET A 24 4.01 -6.07 -6.04
C MET A 24 5.43 -5.56 -5.77
N GLU A 25 5.84 -4.54 -6.51
CA GLU A 25 7.13 -3.87 -6.31
C GLU A 25 7.08 -2.99 -5.05
N SER A 26 6.00 -2.22 -4.91
CA SER A 26 5.80 -1.31 -3.77
C SER A 26 4.33 -1.20 -3.38
N VAL A 27 4.11 -1.05 -2.08
CA VAL A 27 2.83 -0.69 -1.45
C VAL A 27 3.15 0.36 -0.40
N GLN A 28 2.53 1.53 -0.48
CA GLN A 28 2.74 2.65 0.44
C GLN A 28 1.42 3.31 0.80
N VAL A 29 1.41 4.03 1.92
CA VAL A 29 0.32 4.92 2.30
C VAL A 29 0.82 6.35 2.08
N LEU A 30 0.16 7.11 1.22
CA LEU A 30 0.57 8.45 0.81
C LEU A 30 -0.39 9.50 1.38
N ASP A 31 0.13 10.65 1.75
CA ASP A 31 -0.70 11.83 2.02
C ASP A 31 -1.24 12.39 0.70
N GLN A 32 -2.54 12.62 0.60
CA GLN A 32 -3.19 13.02 -0.65
C GLN A 32 -2.80 14.44 -1.11
N ALA A 33 -2.38 15.31 -0.19
CA ALA A 33 -2.04 16.69 -0.52
C ALA A 33 -0.59 16.81 -1.03
N SER A 34 0.34 16.07 -0.44
CA SER A 34 1.77 16.10 -0.77
C SER A 34 2.21 15.01 -1.73
N GLY A 35 1.50 13.89 -1.80
CA GLY A 35 1.92 12.69 -2.54
C GLY A 35 3.07 11.91 -1.86
N GLU A 36 3.50 12.33 -0.67
CA GLU A 36 4.60 11.72 0.07
C GLU A 36 4.12 10.63 1.03
N PRO A 37 4.97 9.64 1.38
CA PRO A 37 4.61 8.61 2.34
C PRO A 37 4.28 9.17 3.74
N VAL A 38 3.21 8.67 4.35
CA VAL A 38 2.89 8.98 5.75
C VAL A 38 3.81 8.21 6.71
N PRO A 39 3.96 8.66 7.97
CA PRO A 39 4.69 7.92 8.99
C PRO A 39 4.08 6.51 9.22
N PRO A 40 4.91 5.47 9.43
CA PRO A 40 4.43 4.12 9.71
C PRO A 40 4.07 3.95 11.20
N ASP A 41 3.11 4.75 11.68
CA ASP A 41 2.68 4.80 13.09
C ASP A 41 1.39 4.00 13.37
N GLY A 42 0.64 3.62 12.34
CA GLY A 42 -0.64 2.91 12.47
C GLY A 42 -1.82 3.81 12.86
N GLU A 43 -1.61 5.13 12.91
CA GLU A 43 -2.62 6.13 13.29
C GLU A 43 -2.86 7.14 12.16
N THR A 44 -1.80 7.54 11.45
CA THR A 44 -1.88 8.51 10.37
C THR A 44 -2.59 7.92 9.16
N LEU A 45 -3.70 8.56 8.75
CA LEU A 45 -4.48 8.18 7.58
C LEU A 45 -3.83 8.69 6.29
N GLY A 46 -3.97 7.91 5.22
CA GLY A 46 -3.57 8.29 3.87
C GLY A 46 -4.15 7.34 2.82
N GLU A 47 -3.82 7.58 1.55
CA GLU A 47 -4.26 6.77 0.43
C GLU A 47 -3.31 5.61 0.16
N VAL A 48 -3.85 4.42 -0.12
CA VAL A 48 -3.04 3.23 -0.44
C VAL A 48 -2.60 3.29 -1.90
N ALA A 49 -1.31 3.50 -2.13
CA ALA A 49 -0.71 3.50 -3.45
C ALA A 49 0.02 2.17 -3.73
N LEU A 50 -0.20 1.63 -4.93
CA LEU A 50 0.37 0.36 -5.38
C LEU A 50 1.29 0.59 -6.59
N ARG A 51 2.40 -0.15 -6.67
CA ARG A 51 3.26 -0.25 -7.87
C ARG A 51 3.59 -1.71 -8.15
N GLY A 52 3.37 -2.14 -9.39
CA GLY A 52 3.71 -3.49 -9.82
C GLY A 52 3.27 -3.77 -11.25
N ASN A 53 3.79 -4.85 -11.83
CA ASN A 53 3.51 -5.29 -13.20
C ASN A 53 2.09 -5.87 -13.39
N THR A 54 1.37 -6.13 -12.30
CA THR A 54 0.00 -6.67 -12.30
C THR A 54 -1.08 -5.59 -12.25
N LEU A 55 -0.70 -4.32 -12.13
CA LEU A 55 -1.65 -3.20 -12.12
C LEU A 55 -2.15 -2.89 -13.52
N LEU A 56 -3.33 -2.26 -13.59
CA LEU A 56 -3.93 -1.82 -14.84
C LEU A 56 -3.01 -0.78 -15.50
N LYS A 57 -2.99 -0.72 -16.84
CA LYS A 57 -2.29 0.35 -17.57
C LYS A 57 -3.06 1.68 -17.58
N GLY A 58 -4.31 1.66 -17.12
CA GLY A 58 -5.24 2.78 -17.21
C GLY A 58 -6.66 2.32 -17.51
N TYR A 59 -7.51 3.31 -17.77
CA TYR A 59 -8.90 3.11 -18.14
C TYR A 59 -9.05 2.98 -19.66
N TYR A 60 -9.88 2.05 -20.09
CA TYR A 60 -10.11 1.79 -21.52
C TYR A 60 -10.80 2.99 -22.19
N LYS A 61 -10.18 3.51 -23.26
CA LYS A 61 -10.66 4.68 -24.03
C LYS A 61 -10.84 5.97 -23.21
N ASP A 62 -10.25 6.06 -22.02
CA ASP A 62 -10.30 7.26 -21.19
C ASP A 62 -8.87 7.70 -20.79
N PRO A 63 -8.19 8.46 -21.67
CA PRO A 63 -6.85 8.94 -21.39
C PRO A 63 -6.82 10.01 -20.29
N GLN A 64 -7.93 10.69 -20.02
CA GLN A 64 -8.00 11.71 -18.97
C GLN A 64 -8.06 11.05 -17.59
N ALA A 65 -8.97 10.10 -17.38
CA ALA A 65 -9.05 9.33 -16.15
C ALA A 65 -7.76 8.52 -15.92
N THR A 66 -7.15 7.98 -16.99
CA THR A 66 -5.86 7.29 -16.89
C THR A 66 -4.79 8.22 -16.33
N ARG A 67 -4.64 9.43 -16.89
CA ARG A 67 -3.66 10.38 -16.34
C ARG A 67 -3.99 10.77 -14.91
N ALA A 68 -5.26 11.01 -14.58
CA ALA A 68 -5.67 11.38 -13.22
C ALA A 68 -5.37 10.29 -12.18
N ALA A 69 -5.44 9.02 -12.54
CA ALA A 69 -5.16 7.90 -11.62
C ALA A 69 -3.67 7.61 -11.42
N PHE A 70 -2.78 8.18 -12.24
CA PHE A 70 -1.32 8.00 -12.14
C PHE A 70 -0.55 9.32 -11.94
N ALA A 71 -1.26 10.45 -11.84
CA ALA A 71 -0.69 11.77 -11.55
C ALA A 71 -0.42 11.89 -10.06
#